data_AF-A0A1I0FNW0-F1
#
_entry.id   AF-A0A1I0FNW0-F1
#
_cell.length_a   1.000
_cell.length_b   1.000
_cell.length_c   1.000
_cell.angle_alpha   90.00
_cell.angle_beta   90.00
_cell.angle_gamma   90.00
#
_symmetry.space_group_name_H-M   'P 1'
#
loop_
_entity.id
_entity.type
_entity.pdbx_description
1 polymer ?
#
loop_
_entity_poly.entity_id
_entity_poly.type
_entity_poly.pdbx_seq_one_letter_code
_entity_poly.pdbx_strand_id
1 'polypeptide(L)'
;MTAFDEYFEASRLELMANQFKDYVQHPIEIMFLRENENCSHYRWKFSDSVPLEQRGVTDFRRLMGKLIEDFIDYRKQFDVLPNNEGIVHIDSGNLWVEWISDGGTELSN
;
A
#
# COMPACT_ATOMS: atom_id res chain seq x y z
N MET A 1 -24.67 -11.64 -4.41
CA MET A 1 -23.23 -11.52 -4.12
C MET A 1 -22.56 -11.02 -5.37
N THR A 2 -21.90 -9.86 -5.31
CA THR A 2 -20.94 -9.46 -6.34
C THR A 2 -19.73 -10.39 -6.26
N ALA A 3 -19.07 -10.66 -7.38
CA ALA A 3 -17.79 -11.36 -7.36
C ALA A 3 -16.68 -10.39 -6.92
N PHE A 4 -15.57 -10.94 -6.43
CA PHE A 4 -14.34 -10.19 -6.20
C PHE A 4 -13.83 -9.62 -7.54
N ASP A 5 -13.46 -8.34 -7.55
CA ASP A 5 -12.86 -7.66 -8.70
C ASP A 5 -11.34 -7.64 -8.55
N GLU A 6 -10.66 -8.47 -9.33
CA GLU A 6 -9.20 -8.60 -9.33
C GLU A 6 -8.49 -7.31 -9.77
N TYR A 7 -9.20 -6.38 -10.44
CA TYR A 7 -8.66 -5.10 -10.88
C TYR A 7 -8.90 -3.96 -9.89
N PHE A 8 -9.63 -4.21 -8.80
CA PHE A 8 -9.99 -3.20 -7.80
C PHE A 8 -8.76 -2.46 -7.26
N GLU A 9 -7.71 -3.21 -6.96
CA GLU A 9 -6.49 -2.70 -6.33
C GLU A 9 -5.59 -2.00 -7.34
N ALA A 10 -5.29 -2.70 -8.44
CA ALA A 10 -4.45 -2.18 -9.51
C ALA A 10 -4.98 -0.86 -10.07
N SER A 11 -6.30 -0.76 -10.32
CA SER A 11 -6.92 0.46 -10.87
C SER A 11 -6.79 1.64 -9.91
N ARG A 12 -6.89 1.42 -8.60
CA ARG A 12 -6.76 2.51 -7.61
C ARG A 12 -5.32 2.94 -7.40
N LEU A 13 -4.38 1.98 -7.46
CA LEU A 13 -2.95 2.29 -7.44
C LEU A 13 -2.54 3.08 -8.68
N GLU A 14 -3.09 2.77 -9.86
CA GLU A 14 -2.88 3.53 -11.08
C GLU A 14 -3.43 4.98 -10.97
N LEU A 15 -4.62 5.15 -10.39
CA LEU A 15 -5.16 6.49 -10.12
C LEU A 15 -4.25 7.28 -9.17
N MET A 16 -3.73 6.61 -8.13
CA MET A 16 -2.79 7.21 -7.18
C MET A 16 -1.46 7.59 -7.85
N ALA A 17 -0.91 6.72 -8.70
CA ALA A 17 0.28 6.98 -9.49
C ALA A 17 0.11 8.22 -10.37
N ASN A 18 -1.06 8.35 -11.00
CA ASN A 18 -1.37 9.48 -11.86
C ASN A 18 -1.55 10.79 -11.09
N GLN A 19 -2.06 10.74 -9.86
CA GLN A 19 -2.24 11.92 -9.01
C GLN A 19 -0.90 12.41 -8.43
N PHE A 20 0.03 11.51 -8.16
CA PHE A 20 1.30 11.80 -7.48
C PHE A 20 2.52 11.48 -8.36
N LYS A 21 2.45 11.75 -9.67
CA LYS A 21 3.48 11.41 -10.67
C LYS A 21 4.90 11.80 -10.27
N ASP A 22 5.06 12.95 -9.64
CA ASP A 22 6.37 13.47 -9.22
C ASP A 22 6.97 12.70 -8.04
N TYR A 23 6.13 12.05 -7.22
CA TYR A 23 6.56 11.26 -6.06
C TYR A 23 6.87 9.81 -6.41
N VAL A 24 6.18 9.27 -7.41
CA VAL A 24 6.25 7.84 -7.77
C VAL A 24 7.40 7.51 -8.73
N GLN A 25 8.28 8.48 -8.99
CA GLN A 25 9.49 8.27 -9.81
C GLN A 25 10.62 7.54 -9.08
N HIS A 26 10.56 7.49 -7.75
CA HIS A 26 11.62 6.94 -6.94
C HIS A 26 11.21 5.59 -6.34
N PRO A 27 12.14 4.63 -6.24
CA PRO A 27 11.92 3.38 -5.53
C PRO A 27 11.54 3.63 -4.07
N ILE A 28 10.33 3.21 -3.70
CA ILE A 28 9.81 3.24 -2.32
C ILE A 28 9.08 1.92 -2.07
N GLU A 29 9.40 1.30 -0.94
CA GLU A 29 8.67 0.14 -0.42
C GLU A 29 7.88 0.56 0.82
N ILE A 30 6.60 0.21 0.85
CA ILE A 30 5.72 0.49 1.99
C ILE A 30 5.21 -0.83 2.50
N MET A 31 5.84 -1.32 3.56
CA MET A 31 5.39 -2.53 4.24
C MET A 31 4.24 -2.17 5.17
N PHE A 32 3.16 -2.94 5.12
CA PHE A 32 2.01 -2.78 6.00
C PHE A 32 1.67 -4.11 6.66
N LEU A 33 1.28 -4.03 7.94
CA LEU A 33 0.72 -5.14 8.69
C LEU A 33 -0.48 -4.65 9.49
N ARG A 34 -1.60 -5.36 9.38
CA ARG A 34 -2.81 -5.15 10.16
C ARG A 34 -2.98 -6.30 11.15
N GLU A 35 -2.50 -6.09 12.38
CA GLU A 35 -2.59 -7.11 13.44
C GLU A 35 -3.98 -7.20 14.08
N ASN A 36 -4.80 -6.14 13.98
CA ASN A 36 -6.13 -6.05 14.62
C ASN A 36 -7.16 -5.34 13.71
N GLU A 37 -8.20 -4.73 14.26
CA GLU A 37 -9.22 -3.98 13.51
C GLU A 37 -8.69 -2.70 12.85
N ASN A 38 -7.51 -2.20 13.23
CA ASN A 38 -6.88 -1.01 12.64
C ASN A 38 -5.50 -1.37 12.06
N CYS A 39 -5.12 -0.77 10.93
CA CYS A 39 -3.76 -0.82 10.40
C CYS A 39 -2.80 -0.12 11.39
N SER A 40 -2.24 -0.87 12.31
CA SER A 40 -1.40 -0.34 13.40
C SER A 40 0.05 -0.07 12.98
N HIS A 41 0.53 -0.67 11.88
CA HIS A 41 1.94 -0.58 11.49
C HIS A 41 2.13 -0.35 9.98
N TYR A 42 2.66 0.83 9.64
CA TYR A 42 3.23 1.14 8.33
C TYR A 42 4.74 1.34 8.48
N ARG A 43 5.56 0.53 7.81
CA ARG A 43 7.01 0.76 7.72
C ARG A 43 7.33 1.25 6.33
N TRP A 44 7.74 2.51 6.24
CA TRP A 44 8.14 3.15 5.00
C TRP A 44 9.64 3.00 4.81
N LYS A 45 10.04 2.36 3.72
CA LYS A 45 11.44 2.23 3.32
C LYS A 45 11.64 3.05 2.04
N PHE A 46 12.22 4.23 2.22
CA PHE A 46 12.60 5.11 1.11
C PHE A 46 14.00 4.74 0.63
N SER A 47 14.25 4.81 -0.68
CA SER A 47 15.62 4.94 -1.16
C SER A 47 16.19 6.30 -0.71
N ASP A 48 17.47 6.36 -0.36
CA ASP A 48 18.18 7.48 0.31
C ASP A 48 18.11 8.85 -0.41
N SER A 49 17.42 8.95 -1.55
CA SER A 49 17.42 10.11 -2.43
C SER A 49 16.10 10.89 -2.48
N VAL A 50 15.09 10.53 -1.68
CA VAL A 50 13.78 11.21 -1.67
C VAL A 50 13.69 12.29 -0.60
N PRO A 51 13.64 13.60 -0.94
CA PRO A 51 13.42 14.65 0.03
C PRO A 51 11.97 14.63 0.53
N LEU A 52 11.78 14.21 1.80
CA LEU A 52 10.46 14.06 2.42
C LEU A 52 9.76 15.38 2.80
N GLU A 53 10.39 16.52 2.60
CA GLU A 53 9.94 17.81 3.15
C GLU A 53 8.95 18.59 2.26
N GLN A 54 8.43 17.99 1.18
CA GLN A 54 7.53 18.69 0.27
C GLN A 54 6.06 18.52 0.64
N ARG A 55 5.27 19.60 0.51
CA ARG A 55 3.80 19.59 0.52
C ARG A 55 3.30 18.61 -0.54
N GLY A 56 2.94 17.42 -0.12
CA GLY A 56 2.49 16.32 -0.98
C GLY A 56 2.92 14.97 -0.44
N VAL A 57 4.04 14.88 0.28
CA VAL A 57 4.45 13.66 1.00
C VAL A 57 3.43 13.33 2.10
N THR A 58 2.97 14.32 2.86
CA THR A 58 1.95 14.12 3.91
C THR A 58 0.61 13.67 3.34
N ASP A 59 0.17 14.28 2.23
CA ASP A 59 -1.09 13.90 1.58
C ASP A 59 -0.99 12.55 0.89
N PHE A 60 0.14 12.24 0.25
CA PHE A 60 0.42 10.94 -0.33
C PHE A 60 0.41 9.84 0.72
N ARG A 61 1.12 10.03 1.84
CA ARG A 61 1.14 9.08 2.97
C ARG A 61 -0.25 8.82 3.53
N ARG A 62 -1.04 9.89 3.72
CA ARG A 62 -2.42 9.78 4.24
C ARG A 62 -3.32 9.01 3.28
N LEU A 63 -3.30 9.35 1.99
CA LEU A 63 -4.12 8.67 1.00
C LEU A 63 -3.67 7.21 0.80
N MET A 64 -2.36 6.94 0.87
CA MET A 64 -1.82 5.59 0.72
C MET A 64 -2.26 4.70 1.88
N GLY A 65 -2.19 5.21 3.12
CA GLY A 65 -2.69 4.48 4.29
C GLY A 65 -4.17 4.15 4.15
N LYS A 66 -5.00 5.12 3.76
CA LYS A 66 -6.42 4.88 3.51
C LYS A 66 -6.65 3.83 2.41
N LEU A 67 -5.86 3.88 1.35
CA LEU A 67 -6.00 2.94 0.23
C LEU A 67 -5.65 1.51 0.64
N ILE A 68 -4.62 1.34 1.47
CA ILE A 68 -4.24 0.04 2.05
C ILE A 68 -5.36 -0.50 2.94
N GLU A 69 -5.94 0.34 3.79
CA GLU A 69 -7.10 -0.03 4.63
C GLU A 69 -8.29 -0.50 3.77
N ASP A 70 -8.62 0.27 2.72
CA ASP A 70 -9.68 -0.07 1.77
C ASP A 70 -9.41 -1.42 1.07
N PHE A 71 -8.15 -1.73 0.73
CA PHE A 71 -7.79 -3.02 0.10
C PHE A 71 -7.97 -4.20 1.06
N ILE A 72 -7.53 -4.05 2.30
CA ILE A 72 -7.69 -5.09 3.31
C ILE A 72 -9.17 -5.34 3.57
N ASP A 73 -9.96 -4.29 3.77
CA ASP A 73 -11.40 -4.41 4.02
C ASP A 73 -12.11 -5.03 2.82
N TYR A 74 -11.71 -4.67 1.59
CA TYR A 74 -12.24 -5.27 0.36
C TYR A 74 -11.94 -6.77 0.31
N ARG A 75 -10.69 -7.21 0.47
CA ARG A 75 -10.35 -8.64 0.47
C ARG A 75 -11.08 -9.41 1.58
N LYS A 76 -11.20 -8.83 2.79
CA LYS A 76 -11.96 -9.42 3.91
C LYS A 76 -13.44 -9.59 3.60
N GLN A 77 -14.06 -8.60 2.94
CA GLN A 77 -15.47 -8.69 2.53
C GLN A 77 -15.76 -9.88 1.61
N PHE A 78 -14.77 -10.33 0.84
CA PHE A 78 -14.88 -11.43 -0.11
C PHE A 78 -14.14 -12.70 0.33
N ASP A 79 -13.70 -12.79 1.59
CA ASP A 79 -12.93 -13.92 2.13
C ASP A 79 -11.67 -14.27 1.31
N VAL A 80 -11.03 -13.26 0.70
CA VAL A 80 -9.80 -13.41 -0.07
C VAL A 80 -8.60 -13.32 0.85
N LEU A 81 -7.67 -14.27 0.71
CA LEU A 81 -6.37 -14.30 1.38
C LEU A 81 -5.24 -14.20 0.35
N PRO A 82 -4.06 -13.71 0.73
CA PRO A 82 -3.74 -12.96 1.96
C PRO A 82 -4.50 -11.62 2.07
N ASN A 83 -4.72 -11.13 3.29
CA ASN A 83 -5.45 -9.88 3.52
C ASN A 83 -4.99 -9.02 4.72
N ASN A 84 -3.92 -9.36 5.44
CA ASN A 84 -3.46 -8.53 6.56
C ASN A 84 -2.06 -7.97 6.39
N GLU A 85 -1.29 -8.45 5.41
CA GLU A 85 0.13 -8.11 5.26
C GLU A 85 0.52 -7.96 3.79
N GLY A 86 1.40 -7.00 3.52
CA GLY A 86 1.95 -6.82 2.19
C GLY A 86 2.93 -5.67 2.08
N ILE A 87 3.38 -5.46 0.85
CA ILE A 87 4.29 -4.38 0.44
C ILE A 87 3.64 -3.65 -0.73
N VAL A 88 3.47 -2.34 -0.60
CA VAL A 88 3.22 -1.49 -1.75
C VAL A 88 4.58 -1.07 -2.31
N HIS A 89 4.83 -1.46 -3.56
CA HIS A 89 6.00 -1.10 -4.31
C HIS A 89 5.69 0.11 -5.17
N ILE A 90 6.62 1.06 -5.18
CA ILE A 90 6.57 2.26 -6.00
C ILE A 90 7.87 2.30 -6.77
N ASP A 91 7.81 2.25 -8.09
CA ASP A 91 8.99 2.35 -8.94
C ASP A 91 8.63 2.87 -10.34
N SER A 92 9.45 3.81 -10.84
CA SER A 92 9.41 4.26 -12.23
C SER A 92 8.01 4.68 -12.71
N GLY A 93 7.24 5.34 -11.84
CA GLY A 93 5.88 5.80 -12.12
C GLY A 93 4.78 4.76 -11.89
N ASN A 94 5.12 3.56 -11.44
CA ASN A 94 4.18 2.46 -11.23
C ASN A 94 4.01 2.15 -9.75
N LEU A 95 2.82 1.65 -9.41
CA LEU A 95 2.47 1.18 -8.08
C LEU A 95 1.81 -0.18 -8.18
N TRP A 96 2.28 -1.11 -7.36
CA TRP A 96 1.62 -2.41 -7.22
C TRP A 96 1.70 -2.87 -5.77
N VAL A 97 0.73 -3.70 -5.38
CA VAL A 97 0.71 -4.34 -4.07
C VAL A 97 1.16 -5.79 -4.23
N GLU A 98 2.14 -6.18 -3.44
CA GLU A 98 2.51 -7.56 -3.21
C GLU A 98 1.94 -7.97 -1.85
N TRP A 99 1.05 -8.93 -1.84
CA TRP A 99 0.51 -9.45 -0.59
C TRP A 99 1.36 -10.60 -0.06
N ILE A 100 1.68 -10.57 1.23
CA ILE A 100 2.49 -11.58 1.89
C ILE A 100 1.57 -12.49 2.70
N SER A 101 1.92 -13.78 2.78
CA SER A 101 1.21 -14.77 3.60
C SER A 101 1.07 -14.27 5.03
N ASP A 102 -0.11 -14.42 5.65
CA ASP A 102 -0.34 -13.97 7.02
C ASP A 102 0.69 -14.61 7.98
N GLY A 103 1.58 -13.79 8.55
CA GLY A 103 2.68 -14.24 9.43
C GLY A 103 4.02 -14.48 8.73
N GLY A 104 4.19 -14.05 7.48
CA GLY A 104 5.44 -14.14 6.73
C GLY A 104 6.44 -13.03 7.07
N THR A 105 5.97 -11.87 7.53
CA THR A 105 6.86 -10.78 7.94
C THR A 105 7.02 -10.79 9.46
N GLU A 106 8.19 -11.21 9.93
CA GLU A 106 8.65 -10.79 11.24
C GLU A 106 8.91 -9.28 11.21
N LEU A 107 7.93 -8.47 11.59
CA LEU A 107 8.18 -7.08 12.03
C LEU A 107 8.87 -7.07 13.41
N SER A 108 9.78 -8.01 13.65
CA SER A 108 10.56 -8.15 14.87
C SER A 108 11.64 -7.06 14.92
N ASN A 109 11.41 -6.17 15.89
CA ASN A 109 12.21 -5.06 16.40
C ASN A 109 12.15 -3.72 15.64
#